data_AF-A0A8H6PH12-F1
#
_entry.id   AF-A0A8H6PH12-F1
#
_cell.length_a   1.000
_cell.length_b   1.000
_cell.length_c   1.000
_cell.angle_alpha   90.00
_cell.angle_beta   90.00
_cell.angle_gamma   90.00
#
_symmetry.space_group_name_H-M   'P 1'
#
loop_
_entity.id
_entity.type
_entity.pdbx_description
1 polymer ?
#
loop_
_entity_poly.entity_id
_entity_poly.type
_entity_poly.pdbx_seq_one_letter_code
_entity_poly.pdbx_strand_id
1 'polypeptide(L)'
;MVKLLSLLLCIAALCLSPALSVDVPASIDVTPTASSIFTLTNSECDTTTLDSFLKECVVLHNALLKAYANYKTDKMYRSMFAVYLGITFDESASPIVVSSTSKWTTVENRLANVATFLSGGGLVGARTSDKPNLFCTDSFAVVPKYGWNDLALDGNGKEMIISYDEDGDPETGYTVADVYPHIKAMGDNITPYWVSLLKGYTFATGAYEKLCDKEKRQGLTSRADAYPNTEAGSPEGLTYASFNRHMLLCPNSFKNEAGKGPHSQPTVAGLVTNANYPSKGDARPMDRFGTLSCTLYHELFHIVDSAGTDSDNGLYDAIKIMLAGTKQDDRLVNAPEPYVLLALAAYMYQNPPSGATAMWYWPIGGWQKLAS
;
A
#
# COMPACT_ATOMS: atom_id res chain seq x y z
N MET A 1 -46.52 -27.95 2.58
CA MET A 1 -45.82 -27.78 1.28
C MET A 1 -45.38 -26.34 1.01
N VAL A 2 -46.13 -25.29 1.39
CA VAL A 2 -45.75 -23.89 1.11
C VAL A 2 -44.50 -23.39 1.86
N LYS A 3 -44.22 -23.89 3.08
CA LYS A 3 -43.04 -23.48 3.86
C LYS A 3 -41.69 -24.03 3.37
N LEU A 4 -41.68 -25.10 2.57
CA LEU A 4 -40.44 -25.69 2.04
C LEU A 4 -39.95 -24.95 0.79
N LEU A 5 -40.88 -24.34 0.03
CA LEU A 5 -40.56 -23.58 -1.19
C LEU A 5 -39.92 -22.22 -0.86
N SER A 6 -40.36 -21.55 0.20
CA SER A 6 -39.77 -20.28 0.64
C SER A 6 -38.35 -20.43 1.19
N LEU A 7 -38.03 -21.57 1.81
CA LEU A 7 -36.67 -21.84 2.31
C LEU A 7 -35.69 -22.15 1.17
N LEU A 8 -36.13 -22.86 0.12
CA LEU A 8 -35.30 -23.09 -1.07
C LEU A 8 -35.05 -21.80 -1.88
N LEU A 9 -36.01 -20.87 -1.93
CA LEU A 9 -35.83 -19.58 -2.60
C LEU A 9 -34.85 -18.65 -1.85
N CYS A 10 -34.80 -18.69 -0.51
CA CYS A 10 -33.78 -17.96 0.26
C CYS A 10 -32.38 -18.57 0.11
N ILE A 11 -32.26 -19.90 0.02
CA ILE A 11 -30.97 -20.57 -0.20
C ILE A 11 -30.46 -20.32 -1.63
N ALA A 12 -31.34 -20.31 -2.63
CA ALA A 12 -30.96 -19.96 -4.01
C ALA A 12 -30.56 -18.48 -4.17
N ALA A 13 -31.17 -17.56 -3.41
CA ALA A 13 -30.82 -16.13 -3.43
C ALA A 13 -29.48 -15.82 -2.72
N LEU A 14 -29.07 -16.64 -1.74
CA LEU A 14 -27.78 -16.50 -1.05
C LEU A 14 -26.62 -17.19 -1.77
N CYS A 15 -26.89 -18.12 -2.68
CA CYS A 15 -25.87 -18.83 -3.47
C CYS A 15 -25.59 -18.21 -4.85
N LEU A 16 -26.28 -17.12 -5.22
CA LEU A 16 -26.18 -16.47 -6.53
C LEU A 16 -26.11 -14.94 -6.41
N SER A 17 -25.45 -14.42 -5.38
CA SER A 17 -24.89 -13.07 -5.51
C SER A 17 -23.70 -13.20 -6.46
N PRO A 18 -23.79 -12.78 -7.75
CA PRO A 18 -22.57 -12.59 -8.52
C PRO A 18 -21.68 -11.71 -7.66
N ALA A 19 -20.43 -12.12 -7.44
CA ALA A 19 -19.44 -11.24 -6.82
C ALA A 19 -19.56 -9.89 -7.53
N LEU A 20 -20.00 -8.86 -6.82
CA LEU A 20 -20.19 -7.54 -7.39
C LEU A 20 -18.85 -7.16 -8.02
N SER A 21 -18.83 -7.07 -9.35
CA SER A 21 -17.62 -6.69 -10.07
C SER A 21 -17.22 -5.32 -9.56
N VAL A 22 -15.98 -5.19 -9.09
CA VAL A 22 -15.43 -3.91 -8.65
C VAL A 22 -15.34 -3.02 -9.88
N ASP A 23 -15.90 -1.82 -9.81
CA ASP A 23 -15.80 -0.85 -10.91
C ASP A 23 -14.40 -0.22 -10.90
N VAL A 24 -13.49 -0.79 -11.70
CA VAL A 24 -12.14 -0.26 -11.88
C VAL A 24 -12.20 0.84 -12.95
N PRO A 25 -11.85 2.09 -12.61
CA PRO A 25 -11.93 3.19 -13.57
C PRO A 25 -10.94 3.02 -14.73
N ALA A 26 -11.29 3.54 -15.90
CA ALA A 26 -10.42 3.46 -17.08
C ALA A 26 -9.18 4.38 -16.96
N SER A 27 -9.32 5.52 -16.30
CA SER A 27 -8.26 6.50 -16.03
C SER A 27 -8.62 7.39 -14.85
N ILE A 28 -7.60 8.05 -14.31
CA ILE A 28 -7.69 9.19 -13.40
C ILE A 28 -7.41 10.44 -14.24
N ASP A 29 -8.39 11.33 -14.35
CA ASP A 29 -8.31 12.54 -15.20
C ASP A 29 -7.96 13.81 -14.41
N VAL A 30 -7.71 13.67 -13.10
CA VAL A 30 -7.30 14.75 -12.21
C VAL A 30 -5.87 14.51 -11.69
N THR A 31 -5.18 15.59 -11.34
CA THR A 31 -3.91 15.51 -10.61
C THR A 31 -4.12 16.15 -9.25
N PRO A 32 -4.18 15.37 -8.15
CA PRO A 32 -4.36 15.93 -6.83
C PRO A 32 -3.09 16.66 -6.38
N THR A 33 -3.27 17.66 -5.52
CA THR A 33 -2.18 18.16 -4.68
C THR A 33 -2.14 17.38 -3.36
N ALA A 34 -0.99 17.34 -2.70
CA ALA A 34 -0.82 16.69 -1.41
C ALA A 34 -1.80 17.24 -0.38
N SER A 35 -1.98 18.56 -0.31
CA SER A 35 -2.95 19.20 0.57
C SER A 35 -4.42 18.90 0.23
N SER A 36 -4.71 18.48 -1.01
CA SER A 36 -6.07 18.12 -1.43
C SER A 36 -6.50 16.75 -0.90
N ILE A 37 -5.58 15.80 -0.74
CA ILE A 37 -5.89 14.40 -0.34
C ILE A 37 -5.27 13.98 1.00
N PHE A 38 -4.31 14.74 1.53
CA PHE A 38 -3.71 14.52 2.85
C PHE A 38 -3.86 15.74 3.76
N THR A 39 -3.89 15.47 5.06
CA THR A 39 -3.60 16.47 6.10
C THR A 39 -2.08 16.53 6.28
N LEU A 40 -1.51 17.73 6.11
CA LEU A 40 -0.08 18.00 6.32
C LEU A 40 0.06 18.84 7.58
N THR A 41 0.50 18.24 8.69
CA THR A 41 0.49 18.91 10.00
C THR A 41 1.79 19.61 10.36
N ASN A 42 2.86 19.34 9.61
CA ASN A 42 4.18 19.88 9.86
C ASN A 42 4.64 20.61 8.60
N SER A 43 5.26 21.79 8.75
CA SER A 43 5.89 22.53 7.64
C SER A 43 7.13 21.84 7.06
N GLU A 44 7.41 20.62 7.47
CA GLU A 44 8.58 19.82 7.09
C GLU A 44 8.41 19.13 5.73
N CYS A 45 7.17 18.98 5.26
CA CYS A 45 6.90 18.43 3.95
C CYS A 45 7.08 19.48 2.85
N ASP A 46 7.98 19.23 1.90
CA ASP A 46 8.02 19.99 0.66
C ASP A 46 6.83 19.61 -0.23
N THR A 47 5.78 20.42 -0.15
CA THR A 47 4.55 20.24 -0.91
C THR A 47 4.75 20.26 -2.42
N THR A 48 5.75 21.01 -2.94
CA THR A 48 6.02 21.04 -4.38
C THR A 48 6.56 19.69 -4.86
N THR A 49 7.45 19.09 -4.06
CA THR A 49 7.97 17.75 -4.33
C THR A 49 6.88 16.68 -4.19
N LEU A 50 6.04 16.77 -3.15
CA LEU A 50 4.92 15.83 -2.98
C LEU A 50 3.89 15.92 -4.11
N ASP A 51 3.51 17.12 -4.54
CA ASP A 51 2.60 17.34 -5.67
C ASP A 51 3.20 16.74 -6.96
N SER A 52 4.51 16.92 -7.15
CA SER A 52 5.23 16.31 -8.27
C SER A 52 5.22 14.78 -8.19
N PHE A 53 5.43 14.20 -7.00
CA PHE A 53 5.33 12.75 -6.80
C PHE A 53 3.91 12.23 -7.04
N LEU A 54 2.87 12.93 -6.59
CA LEU A 54 1.49 12.54 -6.83
C LEU A 54 1.13 12.58 -8.31
N LYS A 55 1.62 13.59 -9.04
CA LYS A 55 1.49 13.62 -10.51
C LYS A 55 2.11 12.39 -11.16
N GLU A 56 3.29 11.97 -10.71
CA GLU A 56 3.93 10.75 -11.20
C GLU A 56 3.16 9.48 -10.80
N CYS A 57 2.60 9.43 -9.58
CA CYS A 57 1.74 8.34 -9.14
C CYS A 57 0.52 8.19 -10.07
N VAL A 58 -0.14 9.29 -10.44
CA VAL A 58 -1.25 9.28 -11.41
C VAL A 58 -0.80 8.76 -12.77
N VAL A 59 0.36 9.18 -13.27
CA VAL A 59 0.91 8.69 -14.54
C VAL A 59 1.14 7.18 -14.52
N LEU A 60 1.79 6.68 -13.46
CA LEU A 60 2.06 5.25 -13.28
C LEU A 60 0.76 4.46 -13.11
N HIS A 61 -0.17 4.95 -12.30
CA HIS A 61 -1.44 4.29 -12.07
C HIS A 61 -2.29 4.22 -13.34
N ASN A 62 -2.35 5.30 -14.13
CA ASN A 62 -3.03 5.30 -15.43
C ASN A 62 -2.42 4.30 -16.42
N ALA A 63 -1.09 4.13 -16.41
CA ALA A 63 -0.46 3.09 -17.22
C ALA A 63 -0.91 1.68 -16.78
N LEU A 64 -1.03 1.44 -15.47
CA LEU A 64 -1.53 0.19 -14.91
C LEU A 64 -3.04 -0.03 -15.19
N LEU A 65 -3.88 1.00 -15.09
CA LEU A 65 -5.30 0.94 -15.47
C LEU A 65 -5.47 0.63 -16.96
N LYS A 66 -4.65 1.22 -17.83
CA LYS A 66 -4.63 0.88 -19.26
C LYS A 66 -4.21 -0.57 -19.48
N ALA A 67 -3.23 -1.09 -18.74
CA ALA A 67 -2.85 -2.50 -18.81
C ALA A 67 -4.02 -3.41 -18.39
N TYR A 68 -4.69 -3.08 -17.29
CA TYR A 68 -5.88 -3.78 -16.81
C TYR A 68 -7.02 -3.74 -17.84
N ALA A 69 -7.31 -2.59 -18.46
CA ALA A 69 -8.38 -2.50 -19.46
C ALA A 69 -8.11 -3.34 -20.73
N ASN A 70 -6.84 -3.62 -21.03
CA ASN A 70 -6.42 -4.22 -22.30
C ASN A 70 -5.83 -5.65 -22.16
N TYR A 71 -5.80 -6.26 -20.98
CA TYR A 71 -5.17 -7.58 -20.81
C TYR A 71 -5.82 -8.64 -21.72
N LYS A 72 -7.13 -8.59 -21.97
CA LYS A 72 -7.80 -9.59 -22.82
C LYS A 72 -7.31 -9.60 -24.27
N THR A 73 -6.86 -8.45 -24.77
CA THR A 73 -6.43 -8.28 -26.17
C THR A 73 -4.92 -8.18 -26.32
N ASP A 74 -4.21 -7.75 -25.28
CA ASP A 74 -2.76 -7.58 -25.30
C ASP A 74 -2.06 -8.64 -24.45
N LYS A 75 -1.33 -9.55 -25.12
CA LYS A 75 -0.58 -10.63 -24.49
C LYS A 75 0.49 -10.13 -23.51
N MET A 76 1.02 -8.94 -23.72
CA MET A 76 2.06 -8.39 -22.87
C MET A 76 1.50 -7.94 -21.53
N TYR A 77 0.36 -7.25 -21.53
CA TYR A 77 -0.30 -6.92 -20.27
C TYR A 77 -0.66 -8.19 -19.49
N ARG A 78 -1.18 -9.24 -20.13
CA ARG A 78 -1.39 -10.54 -19.45
C ARG A 78 -0.12 -11.10 -18.86
N SER A 79 0.96 -11.08 -19.64
CA SER A 79 2.27 -11.57 -19.18
C SER A 79 2.77 -10.77 -17.98
N MET A 80 2.55 -9.45 -17.95
CA MET A 80 2.88 -8.61 -16.79
C MET A 80 2.04 -9.00 -15.56
N PHE A 81 0.72 -9.13 -15.69
CA PHE A 81 -0.13 -9.59 -14.57
C PHE A 81 0.27 -10.98 -14.07
N ALA A 82 0.61 -11.90 -14.97
CA ALA A 82 1.06 -13.24 -14.59
C ALA A 82 2.38 -13.21 -13.81
N VAL A 83 3.32 -12.39 -14.26
CA VAL A 83 4.68 -12.40 -13.72
C VAL A 83 4.81 -11.54 -12.47
N TYR A 84 4.18 -10.37 -12.41
CA TYR A 84 4.27 -9.51 -11.22
C TYR A 84 3.27 -9.90 -10.15
N LEU A 85 2.06 -10.33 -10.52
CA LEU A 85 0.96 -10.57 -9.57
C LEU A 85 0.56 -12.05 -9.46
N GLY A 86 1.21 -12.95 -10.20
CA GLY A 86 0.91 -14.39 -10.13
C GLY A 86 -0.48 -14.75 -10.67
N ILE A 87 -1.04 -13.92 -11.56
CA ILE A 87 -2.37 -14.14 -12.16
C ILE A 87 -2.30 -15.19 -13.27
N THR A 88 -3.24 -16.12 -13.25
CA THR A 88 -3.40 -17.13 -14.29
C THR A 88 -4.57 -16.81 -15.20
N PHE A 89 -4.41 -17.12 -16.49
CA PHE A 89 -5.41 -16.88 -17.52
C PHE A 89 -5.71 -18.19 -18.26
N ASP A 90 -6.97 -18.40 -18.59
CA ASP A 90 -7.37 -19.42 -19.57
C ASP A 90 -7.24 -18.83 -20.97
N GLU A 91 -6.10 -19.08 -21.61
CA GLU A 91 -5.79 -18.65 -22.98
C GLU A 91 -6.62 -19.40 -24.05
N SER A 92 -7.36 -20.45 -23.68
CA SER A 92 -8.25 -21.17 -24.60
C SER A 92 -9.65 -20.55 -24.68
N ALA A 93 -10.03 -19.72 -23.70
CA ALA A 93 -11.32 -19.03 -23.68
C ALA A 93 -11.39 -17.86 -24.68
N SER A 94 -12.60 -17.59 -25.18
CA SER A 94 -12.89 -16.45 -26.05
C SER A 94 -14.11 -15.68 -25.53
N PRO A 95 -13.94 -14.49 -24.92
CA PRO A 95 -12.66 -13.82 -24.64
C PRO A 95 -11.85 -14.55 -23.55
N ILE A 96 -10.56 -14.21 -23.45
CA ILE A 96 -9.68 -14.72 -22.38
C ILE A 96 -10.27 -14.39 -21.01
N VAL A 97 -10.24 -15.38 -20.12
CA VAL A 97 -10.76 -15.26 -18.74
C VAL A 97 -9.65 -15.51 -17.72
N VAL A 98 -9.79 -14.90 -16.54
CA VAL A 98 -8.88 -15.09 -15.41
C VAL A 98 -9.27 -16.38 -14.68
N SER A 99 -8.30 -17.24 -14.37
CA SER A 99 -8.57 -18.55 -13.76
C SER A 99 -8.82 -18.47 -12.25
N SER A 100 -8.19 -17.50 -11.55
CA SER A 100 -8.39 -17.27 -10.11
C SER A 100 -9.19 -15.99 -9.87
N THR A 101 -10.49 -16.13 -9.59
CA THR A 101 -11.38 -14.98 -9.36
C THR A 101 -11.03 -14.22 -8.09
N SER A 102 -10.64 -14.89 -7.00
CA SER A 102 -10.30 -14.24 -5.74
C SER A 102 -9.08 -13.32 -5.85
N LYS A 103 -7.98 -13.80 -6.46
CA LYS A 103 -6.80 -12.98 -6.72
C LYS A 103 -7.12 -11.78 -7.60
N TRP A 104 -7.92 -12.02 -8.64
CA TRP A 104 -8.32 -10.96 -9.55
C TRP A 104 -9.16 -9.89 -8.85
N THR A 105 -10.12 -10.28 -8.02
CA THR A 105 -10.91 -9.35 -7.21
C THR A 105 -10.02 -8.54 -6.25
N THR A 106 -8.98 -9.14 -5.67
CA THR A 106 -7.99 -8.37 -4.90
C THR A 106 -7.29 -7.33 -5.78
N VAL A 107 -6.81 -7.71 -6.96
CA VAL A 107 -6.19 -6.77 -7.92
C VAL A 107 -7.15 -5.63 -8.26
N GLU A 108 -8.40 -5.94 -8.60
CA GLU A 108 -9.42 -4.94 -8.95
C GLU A 108 -9.68 -3.95 -7.81
N ASN A 109 -9.84 -4.44 -6.58
CA ASN A 109 -10.01 -3.60 -5.40
C ASN A 109 -8.81 -2.67 -5.18
N ARG A 110 -7.58 -3.18 -5.33
CA ARG A 110 -6.37 -2.36 -5.17
C ARG A 110 -6.29 -1.25 -6.21
N LEU A 111 -6.58 -1.57 -7.47
CA LEU A 111 -6.62 -0.58 -8.54
C LEU A 111 -7.69 0.48 -8.30
N ALA A 112 -8.92 0.04 -8.04
CA ALA A 112 -10.04 0.95 -7.83
C ALA A 112 -9.84 1.86 -6.60
N ASN A 113 -9.31 1.32 -5.49
CA ASN A 113 -9.12 2.09 -4.27
C ASN A 113 -8.02 3.15 -4.42
N VAL A 114 -6.89 2.83 -5.06
CA VAL A 114 -5.84 3.81 -5.36
C VAL A 114 -6.37 4.89 -6.30
N ALA A 115 -7.09 4.50 -7.36
CA ALA A 115 -7.67 5.45 -8.30
C ALA A 115 -8.71 6.37 -7.64
N THR A 116 -9.56 5.82 -6.78
CA THR A 116 -10.55 6.58 -6.01
C THR A 116 -9.87 7.60 -5.10
N PHE A 117 -8.84 7.18 -4.36
CA PHE A 117 -8.10 8.05 -3.46
C PHE A 117 -7.40 9.19 -4.21
N LEU A 118 -6.67 8.86 -5.28
CA LEU A 118 -5.98 9.85 -6.14
C LEU A 118 -6.97 10.79 -6.85
N SER A 119 -8.21 10.37 -7.07
CA SER A 119 -9.27 11.22 -7.62
C SER A 119 -9.94 12.12 -6.58
N GLY A 120 -9.48 12.09 -5.31
CA GLY A 120 -10.05 12.88 -4.22
C GLY A 120 -11.29 12.26 -3.57
N GLY A 121 -11.62 11.00 -3.88
CA GLY A 121 -12.75 10.27 -3.28
C GLY A 121 -12.54 9.88 -1.81
N GLY A 122 -11.34 10.10 -1.26
CA GLY A 122 -10.99 9.72 0.11
C GLY A 122 -10.65 8.23 0.26
N LEU A 123 -10.53 7.78 1.51
CA LEU A 123 -10.23 6.38 1.82
C LEU A 123 -11.52 5.56 1.85
N VAL A 124 -11.54 4.46 1.09
CA VAL A 124 -12.60 3.45 1.22
C VAL A 124 -12.50 2.82 2.61
N GLY A 125 -13.61 2.76 3.34
CA GLY A 125 -13.60 2.26 4.72
C GLY A 125 -12.90 3.17 5.72
N ALA A 126 -12.84 4.49 5.46
CA ALA A 126 -12.31 5.47 6.39
C ALA A 126 -12.99 5.38 7.78
N ARG A 127 -12.19 5.56 8.84
CA ARG A 127 -12.66 5.64 10.23
C ARG A 127 -13.27 6.99 10.56
N THR A 128 -12.72 8.06 9.98
CA THR A 128 -13.23 9.42 10.14
C THR A 128 -13.41 10.07 8.76
N SER A 129 -14.19 11.16 8.71
CA SER A 129 -14.33 11.96 7.49
C SER A 129 -13.08 12.78 7.14
N ASP A 130 -12.08 12.80 8.02
CA ASP A 130 -10.87 13.61 7.83
C ASP A 130 -9.94 12.99 6.81
N LYS A 131 -9.08 13.81 6.19
CA LYS A 131 -8.03 13.27 5.32
C LYS A 131 -7.01 12.49 6.16
N PRO A 132 -6.43 11.40 5.62
CA PRO A 132 -5.30 10.78 6.27
C PRO A 132 -4.14 11.76 6.43
N ASN A 133 -3.36 11.59 7.49
CA ASN A 133 -2.17 12.40 7.71
C ASN A 133 -1.00 11.87 6.88
N LEU A 134 -0.19 12.78 6.33
CA LEU A 134 1.10 12.46 5.72
C LEU A 134 2.20 13.24 6.43
N PHE A 135 3.18 12.51 6.95
CA PHE A 135 4.36 13.04 7.64
C PHE A 135 5.60 12.86 6.76
N CYS A 136 6.54 13.80 6.82
CA CYS A 136 7.81 13.74 6.06
C CYS A 136 9.05 13.54 6.95
N THR A 137 8.84 13.43 8.26
CA THR A 137 9.85 13.08 9.26
C THR A 137 9.17 12.26 10.35
N ASP A 138 9.95 11.61 11.22
CA ASP A 138 9.44 10.83 12.35
C ASP A 138 9.22 11.65 13.63
N SER A 139 9.35 12.98 13.57
CA SER A 139 9.20 13.87 14.74
C SER A 139 7.81 13.84 15.38
N PHE A 140 6.79 13.37 14.65
CA PHE A 140 5.40 13.25 15.13
C PHE A 140 5.18 12.10 16.11
N ALA A 141 6.10 11.15 16.17
CA ALA A 141 5.96 9.91 16.93
C ALA A 141 7.10 9.77 17.93
N VAL A 142 6.75 9.36 19.16
CA VAL A 142 7.71 9.19 20.25
C VAL A 142 7.62 7.75 20.75
N VAL A 143 8.76 7.10 20.99
CA VAL A 143 8.77 5.80 21.67
C VAL A 143 8.35 5.99 23.12
N PRO A 144 7.30 5.29 23.60
CA PRO A 144 7.01 5.21 25.03
C PRO A 144 8.22 4.63 25.75
N LYS A 145 8.61 5.25 26.87
CA LYS A 145 9.89 5.00 27.56
C LYS A 145 10.16 3.51 27.89
N TYR A 146 9.12 2.67 28.02
CA TYR A 146 9.23 1.24 28.33
C TYR A 146 8.33 0.31 27.48
N GLY A 147 7.78 0.79 26.36
CA GLY A 147 7.23 -0.07 25.29
C GLY A 147 5.88 -0.71 25.59
N TRP A 148 5.77 -2.04 25.44
CA TRP A 148 4.49 -2.78 25.52
C TRP A 148 3.87 -2.85 26.92
N ASN A 149 4.70 -2.79 27.97
CA ASN A 149 4.27 -2.96 29.36
C ASN A 149 4.01 -1.62 30.07
N ASP A 150 4.16 -0.50 29.37
CA ASP A 150 3.77 0.82 29.87
C ASP A 150 2.26 0.97 29.91
N LEU A 151 1.78 1.80 30.85
CA LEU A 151 0.41 2.29 30.83
C LEU A 151 0.09 2.90 29.46
N ALA A 152 -0.98 2.42 28.85
CA ALA A 152 -1.50 2.96 27.61
C ALA A 152 -2.08 4.36 27.85
N LEU A 153 -1.96 5.21 26.84
CA LEU A 153 -2.62 6.50 26.80
C LEU A 153 -3.96 6.38 26.06
N ASP A 154 -4.99 7.00 26.62
CA ASP A 154 -6.34 7.08 26.08
C ASP A 154 -6.41 8.09 24.92
N GLY A 155 -7.59 8.21 24.29
CA GLY A 155 -7.87 9.17 23.21
C GLY A 155 -7.77 10.65 23.62
N ASN A 156 -7.52 10.97 24.90
CA ASN A 156 -7.20 12.30 25.39
C ASN A 156 -5.71 12.48 25.72
N GLY A 157 -4.90 11.42 25.59
CA GLY A 157 -3.49 11.39 25.96
C GLY A 157 -3.25 11.24 27.47
N LYS A 158 -4.22 10.72 28.22
CA LYS A 158 -4.10 10.41 29.65
C LYS A 158 -3.87 8.92 29.85
N GLU A 159 -3.15 8.54 30.91
CA GLU A 159 -2.95 7.13 31.25
C GLU A 159 -4.29 6.43 31.52
N MET A 160 -4.41 5.21 31.00
CA MET A 160 -5.60 4.36 31.13
C MET A 160 -5.57 3.61 32.47
N ILE A 161 -5.91 4.33 33.55
CA ILE A 161 -5.85 3.83 34.93
C ILE A 161 -7.16 3.10 35.29
N ILE A 162 -7.04 1.99 36.03
CA ILE A 162 -8.15 1.17 36.53
C ILE A 162 -8.42 1.49 38.01
N SER A 163 -7.37 1.53 38.84
CA SER A 163 -7.48 1.86 40.27
C SER A 163 -6.35 2.77 40.72
N TYR A 164 -6.64 3.50 41.80
CA TYR A 164 -5.68 4.31 42.54
C TYR A 164 -5.54 3.72 43.95
N ASP A 165 -4.35 3.84 44.53
CA ASP A 165 -4.13 3.48 45.93
C ASP A 165 -4.70 4.54 46.89
N GLU A 166 -4.50 4.34 48.20
CA GLU A 166 -5.01 5.23 49.24
C GLU A 166 -4.39 6.64 49.20
N ASP A 167 -3.21 6.79 48.60
CA ASP A 167 -2.49 8.06 48.44
C ASP A 167 -2.87 8.79 47.12
N GLY A 168 -3.67 8.14 46.27
CA GLY A 168 -4.13 8.67 44.99
C GLY A 168 -3.14 8.43 43.85
N ASP A 169 -2.14 7.58 44.04
CA ASP A 169 -1.21 7.15 43.00
C ASP A 169 -1.82 5.99 42.19
N PRO A 170 -1.52 5.88 40.88
CA PRO A 170 -2.05 4.79 40.06
C PRO A 170 -1.57 3.42 40.56
N GLU A 171 -2.50 2.56 40.97
CA GLU A 171 -2.21 1.21 41.49
C GLU A 171 -2.25 0.18 40.35
N THR A 172 -3.28 0.25 39.49
CA THR A 172 -3.44 -0.64 38.34
C THR A 172 -3.94 0.14 37.11
N GLY A 173 -3.58 -0.32 35.91
CA GLY A 173 -4.02 0.28 34.66
C GLY A 173 -3.81 -0.64 33.46
N TYR A 174 -4.37 -0.26 32.32
CA TYR A 174 -4.20 -0.98 31.08
C TYR A 174 -2.85 -0.65 30.46
N THR A 175 -2.07 -1.67 30.11
CA THR A 175 -0.83 -1.51 29.37
C THR A 175 -1.09 -1.41 27.86
N VAL A 176 -0.09 -0.98 27.08
CA VAL A 176 -0.19 -1.00 25.61
C VAL A 176 -0.46 -2.42 25.09
N ALA A 177 0.08 -3.46 25.75
CA ALA A 177 -0.19 -4.86 25.41
C ALA A 177 -1.64 -5.28 25.73
N ASP A 178 -2.23 -4.76 26.81
CA ASP A 178 -3.64 -5.02 27.14
C ASP A 178 -4.59 -4.35 26.14
N VAL A 179 -4.19 -3.19 25.61
CA VAL A 179 -5.01 -2.42 24.67
C VAL A 179 -4.89 -2.93 23.23
N TYR A 180 -3.73 -3.46 22.84
CA TYR A 180 -3.46 -3.99 21.49
C TYR A 180 -2.90 -5.43 21.52
N PRO A 181 -3.60 -6.39 22.15
CA PRO A 181 -3.13 -7.77 22.28
C PRO A 181 -2.90 -8.46 20.93
N HIS A 182 -3.69 -8.13 19.90
CA HIS A 182 -3.53 -8.72 18.58
C HIS A 182 -2.22 -8.30 17.93
N ILE A 183 -1.90 -7.00 17.98
CA ILE A 183 -0.65 -6.47 17.43
C ILE A 183 0.55 -7.04 18.19
N LYS A 184 0.46 -7.16 19.52
CA LYS A 184 1.51 -7.79 20.32
C LYS A 184 1.72 -9.25 19.91
N ALA A 185 0.65 -10.00 19.65
CA ALA A 185 0.72 -11.39 19.23
C ALA A 185 1.36 -11.58 17.84
N MET A 186 1.45 -10.53 17.01
CA MET A 186 2.11 -10.60 15.70
C MET A 186 3.63 -10.71 15.79
N GLY A 187 4.24 -10.35 16.94
CA GLY A 187 5.65 -10.59 17.20
C GLY A 187 6.30 -9.60 18.15
N ASP A 188 7.34 -10.07 18.84
CA ASP A 188 8.11 -9.27 19.80
C ASP A 188 8.98 -8.18 19.15
N ASN A 189 9.10 -8.19 17.83
CA ASN A 189 9.86 -7.20 17.07
C ASN A 189 9.01 -5.98 16.64
N ILE A 190 7.77 -5.86 17.08
CA ILE A 190 6.94 -4.68 16.80
C ILE A 190 7.09 -3.69 17.96
N THR A 191 7.37 -2.43 17.65
CA THR A 191 7.51 -1.35 18.63
C THR A 191 6.28 -0.43 18.55
N PRO A 192 5.62 -0.12 19.68
CA PRO A 192 4.59 0.92 19.74
C PRO A 192 5.23 2.31 19.77
N TYR A 193 4.62 3.26 19.08
CA TYR A 193 5.00 4.67 19.09
C TYR A 193 3.76 5.51 19.37
N TRP A 194 3.84 6.39 20.36
CA TRP A 194 2.76 7.32 20.65
C TRP A 194 2.81 8.50 19.67
N VAL A 195 1.66 8.83 19.10
CA VAL A 195 1.48 9.95 18.19
C VAL A 195 0.58 10.99 18.87
N SER A 196 1.18 11.96 19.55
CA SER A 196 0.45 12.98 20.33
C SER A 196 -0.58 13.75 19.50
N LEU A 197 -0.27 14.05 18.25
CA LEU A 197 -1.16 14.76 17.34
C LEU A 197 -2.46 14.00 17.05
N LEU A 198 -2.36 12.67 16.90
CA LEU A 198 -3.50 11.79 16.62
C LEU A 198 -4.10 11.19 17.89
N LYS A 199 -3.47 11.45 19.04
CA LYS A 199 -3.79 10.91 20.35
C LYS A 199 -3.95 9.38 20.34
N GLY A 200 -3.05 8.69 19.64
CA GLY A 200 -3.04 7.23 19.59
C GLY A 200 -1.71 6.65 19.14
N TYR A 201 -1.70 5.33 18.93
CA TYR A 201 -0.48 4.59 18.67
C TYR A 201 -0.30 4.24 17.19
N THR A 202 0.94 4.25 16.74
CA THR A 202 1.38 3.61 15.50
C THR A 202 2.39 2.52 15.82
N PHE A 203 2.48 1.50 14.98
CA PHE A 203 3.26 0.29 15.25
C PHE A 203 4.16 -0.01 14.07
N ALA A 204 5.46 -0.21 14.35
CA ALA A 204 6.43 -0.52 13.31
C ALA A 204 7.34 -1.68 13.72
N THR A 205 7.82 -2.43 12.72
CA THR A 205 8.79 -3.50 12.94
C THR A 205 10.19 -2.93 13.20
N GLY A 206 10.87 -3.52 14.17
CA GLY A 206 12.22 -3.18 14.65
C GLY A 206 12.23 -2.53 16.04
N ALA A 207 13.35 -2.64 16.75
CA ALA A 207 13.56 -2.06 18.08
C ALA A 207 14.25 -0.68 18.00
N TYR A 208 13.71 0.22 17.15
CA TYR A 208 14.33 1.50 16.85
C TYR A 208 13.74 2.62 17.72
N GLU A 209 14.59 3.55 18.18
CA GLU A 209 14.17 4.74 18.93
C GLU A 209 13.30 5.67 18.09
N LYS A 210 13.48 5.68 16.76
CA LYS A 210 12.63 6.46 15.84
C LYS A 210 12.16 5.65 14.65
N LEU A 211 11.06 6.12 14.05
CA LEU A 211 10.46 5.44 12.90
C LEU A 211 11.37 5.46 11.66
N CYS A 212 12.24 6.46 11.45
CA CYS A 212 13.11 6.52 10.28
C CYS A 212 14.54 5.99 10.52
N ASP A 213 14.87 5.53 11.73
CA ASP A 213 16.22 5.04 12.07
C ASP A 213 16.55 3.69 11.43
N LYS A 214 15.55 2.94 10.97
CA LYS A 214 15.79 1.70 10.23
C LYS A 214 16.57 2.02 8.96
N GLU A 215 17.78 1.46 8.85
CA GLU A 215 18.65 1.64 7.70
C GLU A 215 17.86 1.37 6.40
N LYS A 216 17.83 2.36 5.51
CA LYS A 216 17.14 2.33 4.20
C LYS A 216 15.61 2.38 4.23
N ARG A 217 14.95 2.65 5.37
CA ARG A 217 13.50 2.94 5.36
C ARG A 217 13.23 4.22 4.58
N GLN A 218 12.36 4.13 3.59
CA GLN A 218 11.91 5.25 2.76
C GLN A 218 10.49 5.64 3.16
N GLY A 219 9.57 4.69 3.29
CA GLY A 219 8.19 4.92 3.70
C GLY A 219 7.73 4.03 4.86
N LEU A 220 6.58 4.38 5.42
CA LEU A 220 5.79 3.56 6.34
C LEU A 220 4.33 4.02 6.29
N THR A 221 3.39 3.10 6.21
CA THR A 221 1.98 3.36 6.49
C THR A 221 1.56 2.67 7.79
N SER A 222 0.83 3.39 8.66
CA SER A 222 0.30 2.81 9.90
C SER A 222 -0.59 1.61 9.59
N ARG A 223 -0.51 0.56 10.39
CA ARG A 223 -1.28 -0.67 10.17
C ARG A 223 -2.80 -0.45 10.29
N ALA A 224 -3.60 -1.18 9.51
CA ALA A 224 -5.05 -1.07 9.55
C ALA A 224 -5.68 -1.71 10.80
N ASP A 225 -5.02 -2.73 11.34
CA ASP A 225 -5.41 -3.57 12.48
C ASP A 225 -5.25 -2.88 13.85
N ALA A 226 -4.65 -1.69 13.90
CA ALA A 226 -4.51 -0.91 15.14
C ALA A 226 -5.87 -0.33 15.59
N TYR A 227 -6.72 -1.16 16.19
CA TYR A 227 -8.05 -0.81 16.69
C TYR A 227 -8.19 -1.12 18.19
N PRO A 228 -7.90 -0.15 19.06
CA PRO A 228 -7.90 -0.41 20.49
C PRO A 228 -9.31 -0.66 21.05
N ASN A 229 -10.33 0.00 20.51
CA ASN A 229 -11.70 -0.11 21.01
C ASN A 229 -12.34 -1.49 20.76
N THR A 230 -11.92 -2.20 19.70
CA THR A 230 -12.42 -3.55 19.42
C THR A 230 -11.72 -4.62 20.25
N GLU A 231 -10.47 -4.39 20.63
CA GLU A 231 -9.64 -5.36 21.36
C GLU A 231 -9.77 -5.20 22.88
N ALA A 232 -9.68 -3.96 23.37
CA ALA A 232 -9.66 -3.63 24.80
C ALA A 232 -11.06 -3.42 25.41
N GLY A 233 -12.10 -3.38 24.58
CA GLY A 233 -13.46 -3.03 24.98
C GLY A 233 -13.67 -1.52 25.08
N SER A 234 -14.60 -1.10 25.94
CA SER A 234 -14.88 0.33 26.20
C SER A 234 -15.13 0.57 27.68
N PRO A 235 -14.05 0.59 28.50
CA PRO A 235 -14.16 0.88 29.93
C PRO A 235 -14.76 2.27 30.14
N GLU A 236 -15.59 2.40 31.18
CA GLU A 236 -16.21 3.68 31.52
C GLU A 236 -15.14 4.74 31.83
N GLY A 237 -15.29 5.95 31.31
CA GLY A 237 -14.36 7.06 31.54
C GLY A 237 -13.11 7.06 30.65
N LEU A 238 -12.86 6.01 29.87
CA LEU A 238 -11.75 5.95 28.92
C LEU A 238 -12.23 6.20 27.48
N THR A 239 -11.39 6.88 26.70
CA THR A 239 -11.64 7.13 25.28
C THR A 239 -10.56 6.48 24.43
N TYR A 240 -10.85 6.24 23.15
CA TYR A 240 -9.87 5.73 22.20
C TYR A 240 -9.66 6.71 21.08
N ALA A 241 -8.43 6.74 20.56
CA ALA A 241 -8.11 7.47 19.35
C ALA A 241 -8.97 6.96 18.18
N SER A 242 -9.52 7.90 17.40
CA SER A 242 -10.14 7.59 16.12
C SER A 242 -9.50 8.47 15.05
N PHE A 243 -8.68 7.85 14.20
CA PHE A 243 -8.03 8.51 13.08
C PHE A 243 -7.88 7.54 11.92
N ASN A 244 -7.91 8.06 10.70
CA ASN A 244 -7.59 7.29 9.50
C ASN A 244 -6.12 6.85 9.50
N ARG A 245 -5.81 5.71 8.84
CA ARG A 245 -4.42 5.29 8.60
C ARG A 245 -3.60 6.49 8.10
N HIS A 246 -2.37 6.64 8.58
CA HIS A 246 -1.47 7.72 8.19
C HIS A 246 -0.22 7.17 7.52
N MET A 247 0.45 8.03 6.78
CA MET A 247 1.66 7.73 6.03
C MET A 247 2.83 8.56 6.56
N LEU A 248 4.02 7.96 6.55
CA LEU A 248 5.30 8.61 6.79
C LEU A 248 6.19 8.36 5.57
N LEU A 249 6.69 9.45 4.98
CA LEU A 249 7.82 9.40 4.05
C LEU A 249 9.07 9.88 4.80
N CYS A 250 9.97 8.96 5.11
CA CYS A 250 11.26 9.28 5.73
C CYS A 250 12.12 10.15 4.81
N PRO A 251 13.10 10.91 5.34
CA PRO A 251 13.98 11.77 4.55
C PRO A 251 14.68 11.08 3.36
N ASN A 252 14.92 9.77 3.46
CA ASN A 252 15.52 8.99 2.38
C ASN A 252 14.62 8.81 1.15
N SER A 253 13.29 9.01 1.27
CA SER A 253 12.36 9.06 0.13
C SER A 253 12.62 10.21 -0.84
N PHE A 254 13.31 11.27 -0.36
CA PHE A 254 13.55 12.48 -1.13
C PHE A 254 15.00 12.57 -1.63
N LYS A 255 15.88 11.64 -1.23
CA LYS A 255 17.30 11.69 -1.58
C LYS A 255 17.55 10.98 -2.91
N ASN A 256 18.08 11.74 -3.85
CA ASN A 256 18.42 11.26 -5.19
C ASN A 256 19.85 10.71 -5.22
N GLU A 257 19.98 9.39 -5.25
CA GLU A 257 21.19 8.73 -5.76
C GLU A 257 20.83 7.99 -7.06
N ALA A 258 20.59 8.76 -8.12
CA ALA A 258 20.18 8.27 -9.43
C ALA A 258 20.90 6.98 -9.84
N GLY A 259 20.13 5.91 -10.05
CA GLY A 259 20.61 4.60 -10.48
C GLY A 259 21.37 3.77 -9.45
N LYS A 260 21.68 4.29 -8.25
CA LYS A 260 22.42 3.55 -7.22
C LYS A 260 21.59 2.60 -6.38
N GLY A 261 20.25 2.72 -6.38
CA GLY A 261 19.34 1.87 -5.61
C GLY A 261 18.00 1.62 -6.29
N PRO A 262 17.13 0.80 -5.69
CA PRO A 262 15.70 0.83 -6.01
C PRO A 262 15.12 2.22 -5.68
N HIS A 263 14.07 2.62 -6.38
CA HIS A 263 13.37 3.90 -6.16
C HIS A 263 14.29 5.13 -6.15
N SER A 264 15.33 5.14 -6.99
CA SER A 264 16.34 6.20 -6.98
C SER A 264 16.37 7.03 -8.26
N GLN A 265 15.59 6.68 -9.28
CA GLN A 265 15.51 7.49 -10.50
C GLN A 265 14.80 8.82 -10.22
N PRO A 266 15.21 9.93 -10.87
CA PRO A 266 14.67 11.24 -10.54
C PRO A 266 13.18 11.40 -10.88
N THR A 267 12.78 10.96 -12.08
CA THR A 267 11.42 11.19 -12.61
C THR A 267 10.96 10.07 -13.54
N VAL A 268 9.65 9.88 -13.62
CA VAL A 268 9.00 8.88 -14.49
C VAL A 268 9.19 9.24 -15.96
N ALA A 269 9.06 10.51 -16.31
CA ALA A 269 9.31 10.99 -17.68
C ALA A 269 10.77 10.77 -18.12
N GLY A 270 11.72 10.85 -17.20
CA GLY A 270 13.14 10.60 -17.46
C GLY A 270 13.44 9.17 -17.90
N LEU A 271 12.64 8.18 -17.47
CA LEU A 271 12.85 6.75 -17.76
C LEU A 271 12.71 6.42 -19.26
N VAL A 272 11.89 7.19 -19.97
CA VAL A 272 11.51 6.94 -21.37
C VAL A 272 12.25 7.84 -22.35
N THR A 273 13.39 8.39 -21.92
CA THR A 273 14.31 9.10 -22.81
C THR A 273 15.29 8.12 -23.47
N ASN A 274 15.82 8.48 -24.65
CA ASN A 274 16.85 7.66 -25.33
C ASN A 274 18.09 7.36 -24.47
N ALA A 275 18.40 8.22 -23.49
CA ALA A 275 19.54 8.05 -22.60
C ALA A 275 19.31 6.98 -21.51
N ASN A 276 18.06 6.80 -21.08
CA ASN A 276 17.73 5.98 -19.92
C ASN A 276 16.96 4.70 -20.28
N TYR A 277 16.17 4.73 -21.36
CA TYR A 277 15.31 3.61 -21.76
C TYR A 277 16.15 2.35 -22.02
N PRO A 278 15.72 1.17 -21.54
CA PRO A 278 16.48 -0.05 -21.67
C PRO A 278 16.61 -0.45 -23.14
N SER A 279 17.67 -1.18 -23.44
CA SER A 279 17.87 -1.83 -24.73
C SER A 279 18.01 -3.33 -24.54
N LYS A 280 17.93 -4.09 -25.64
CA LYS A 280 18.10 -5.55 -25.57
C LYS A 280 19.46 -5.90 -24.97
N GLY A 281 19.45 -6.71 -23.91
CA GLY A 281 20.67 -7.11 -23.21
C GLY A 281 21.13 -6.14 -22.12
N ASP A 282 20.35 -5.10 -21.82
CA ASP A 282 20.56 -4.29 -20.61
C ASP A 282 20.49 -5.20 -19.36
N ALA A 283 21.53 -5.12 -18.54
CA ALA A 283 21.69 -5.95 -17.34
C ALA A 283 21.01 -5.36 -16.09
N ARG A 284 20.52 -4.12 -16.16
CA ARG A 284 19.85 -3.46 -15.04
C ARG A 284 18.50 -4.14 -14.77
N PRO A 285 18.23 -4.61 -13.55
CA PRO A 285 16.93 -5.17 -13.21
C PRO A 285 15.85 -4.07 -13.11
N MET A 286 14.57 -4.46 -13.18
CA MET A 286 13.43 -3.53 -13.28
C MET A 286 13.34 -2.56 -12.08
N ASP A 287 13.71 -2.98 -10.87
CA ASP A 287 13.75 -2.16 -9.66
C ASP A 287 14.68 -0.94 -9.80
N ARG A 288 15.70 -1.01 -10.67
CA ARG A 288 16.59 0.13 -10.97
C ARG A 288 15.95 1.25 -11.79
N PHE A 289 14.74 1.02 -12.29
CA PHE A 289 13.94 2.01 -13.00
C PHE A 289 12.89 2.66 -12.09
N GLY A 290 12.76 2.21 -10.84
CA GLY A 290 11.90 2.87 -9.87
C GLY A 290 12.35 4.30 -9.58
N THR A 291 11.40 5.22 -9.56
CA THR A 291 11.61 6.64 -9.29
C THR A 291 11.44 6.95 -7.81
N LEU A 292 11.85 8.13 -7.37
CA LEU A 292 11.63 8.57 -5.98
C LEU A 292 10.13 8.55 -5.60
N SER A 293 9.26 8.95 -6.53
CA SER A 293 7.81 8.89 -6.39
C SER A 293 7.25 7.48 -6.21
N CYS A 294 7.98 6.43 -6.60
CA CYS A 294 7.55 5.04 -6.39
C CYS A 294 7.42 4.69 -4.90
N THR A 295 8.15 5.35 -4.00
CA THR A 295 7.93 5.14 -2.57
C THR A 295 6.56 5.66 -2.15
N LEU A 296 6.18 6.88 -2.53
CA LEU A 296 4.83 7.38 -2.27
C LEU A 296 3.78 6.46 -2.91
N TYR A 297 4.00 6.04 -4.15
CA TYR A 297 3.08 5.15 -4.86
C TYR A 297 2.92 3.79 -4.18
N HIS A 298 4.00 3.22 -3.67
CA HIS A 298 4.00 2.01 -2.83
C HIS A 298 3.11 2.21 -1.60
N GLU A 299 3.35 3.28 -0.84
CA GLU A 299 2.59 3.57 0.37
C GLU A 299 1.10 3.87 0.09
N LEU A 300 0.75 4.34 -1.11
CA LEU A 300 -0.65 4.48 -1.50
C LEU A 300 -1.40 3.14 -1.53
N PHE A 301 -0.77 2.04 -1.93
CA PHE A 301 -1.41 0.72 -1.88
C PHE A 301 -1.62 0.22 -0.46
N HIS A 302 -0.73 0.62 0.47
CA HIS A 302 -0.93 0.38 1.88
C HIS A 302 -2.11 1.19 2.41
N ILE A 303 -2.11 2.51 2.22
CA ILE A 303 -3.09 3.38 2.89
C ILE A 303 -4.53 3.12 2.47
N VAL A 304 -4.75 2.71 1.21
CA VAL A 304 -6.09 2.41 0.69
C VAL A 304 -6.54 0.98 0.98
N ASP A 305 -5.74 0.19 1.71
CA ASP A 305 -6.15 -1.12 2.19
C ASP A 305 -6.93 -1.02 3.50
N SER A 306 -8.24 -0.93 3.37
CA SER A 306 -9.12 -0.98 4.55
C SER A 306 -9.09 -2.33 5.28
N ALA A 307 -8.77 -3.42 4.58
CA ALA A 307 -8.81 -4.76 5.14
C ALA A 307 -7.54 -5.13 5.92
N GLY A 308 -6.47 -4.35 5.81
CA GLY A 308 -5.18 -4.66 6.45
C GLY A 308 -4.56 -5.96 5.97
N THR A 309 -4.90 -6.37 4.74
CA THR A 309 -4.40 -7.60 4.12
C THR A 309 -3.04 -7.37 3.46
N ASP A 310 -2.63 -6.12 3.34
CA ASP A 310 -1.39 -5.67 2.79
C ASP A 310 -0.21 -6.09 3.65
N SER A 311 0.81 -6.65 3.00
CA SER A 311 2.07 -6.95 3.68
C SER A 311 3.22 -6.93 2.71
N ASP A 312 4.28 -6.26 3.12
CA ASP A 312 5.54 -6.19 2.38
C ASP A 312 6.21 -7.55 2.20
N ASN A 313 6.05 -8.50 3.15
CA ASN A 313 6.49 -9.90 3.09
C ASN A 313 7.91 -10.18 2.52
N GLY A 314 8.81 -9.20 2.50
CA GLY A 314 10.13 -9.29 1.87
C GLY A 314 10.12 -9.27 0.33
N LEU A 315 9.00 -8.92 -0.29
CA LEU A 315 8.81 -8.82 -1.74
C LEU A 315 9.17 -7.41 -2.24
N TYR A 316 10.45 -7.05 -2.19
CA TYR A 316 10.95 -5.75 -2.66
C TYR A 316 11.80 -5.82 -3.93
N ASP A 317 12.27 -7.01 -4.28
CA ASP A 317 13.20 -7.23 -5.40
C ASP A 317 12.44 -7.72 -6.63
N ALA A 318 12.66 -7.06 -7.77
CA ALA A 318 11.96 -7.39 -9.01
C ALA A 318 12.14 -8.86 -9.41
N ILE A 319 13.36 -9.41 -9.33
CA ILE A 319 13.61 -10.80 -9.71
C ILE A 319 12.86 -11.75 -8.76
N LYS A 320 12.89 -11.50 -7.44
CA LYS A 320 12.16 -12.31 -6.46
C LYS A 320 10.65 -12.28 -6.71
N ILE A 321 10.08 -11.10 -6.94
CA ILE A 321 8.66 -10.91 -7.25
C ILE A 321 8.29 -11.72 -8.49
N MET A 322 9.06 -11.56 -9.56
CA MET A 322 8.77 -12.20 -10.83
C MET A 322 8.93 -13.74 -10.75
N LEU A 323 9.92 -14.23 -10.01
CA LEU A 323 10.07 -15.66 -9.72
C LEU A 323 8.91 -16.21 -8.87
N ALA A 324 8.42 -15.44 -7.89
CA ALA A 324 7.23 -15.80 -7.12
C ALA A 324 5.98 -15.83 -8.02
N GLY A 325 5.89 -14.92 -9.01
CA GLY A 325 4.79 -14.88 -9.98
C GLY A 325 4.73 -16.13 -10.85
N THR A 326 5.89 -16.64 -11.30
CA THR A 326 5.93 -17.92 -12.03
C THR A 326 5.46 -19.12 -11.20
N LYS A 327 5.49 -19.01 -9.86
CA LYS A 327 4.96 -19.98 -8.90
C LYS A 327 3.55 -19.66 -8.42
N GLN A 328 2.95 -18.58 -8.93
CA GLN A 328 1.62 -18.11 -8.56
C GLN A 328 1.48 -17.87 -7.05
N ASP A 329 2.51 -17.31 -6.40
CA ASP A 329 2.49 -17.03 -4.97
C ASP A 329 1.34 -16.06 -4.60
N ASP A 330 0.46 -16.49 -3.69
CA ASP A 330 -0.73 -15.74 -3.28
C ASP A 330 -0.39 -14.42 -2.58
N ARG A 331 0.83 -14.29 -2.04
CA ARG A 331 1.26 -13.06 -1.35
C ARG A 331 1.42 -11.87 -2.29
N LEU A 332 1.59 -12.10 -3.59
CA LEU A 332 1.87 -11.04 -4.56
C LEU A 332 0.74 -10.04 -4.71
N VAL A 333 -0.51 -10.49 -4.74
CA VAL A 333 -1.68 -9.59 -4.89
C VAL A 333 -1.93 -8.73 -3.65
N ASN A 334 -1.31 -9.09 -2.52
CA ASN A 334 -1.41 -8.35 -1.26
C ASN A 334 -0.18 -7.48 -0.98
N ALA A 335 0.92 -7.62 -1.72
CA ALA A 335 2.10 -6.78 -1.55
C ALA A 335 1.99 -5.53 -2.46
N PRO A 336 2.36 -4.32 -2.00
CA PRO A 336 2.37 -3.12 -2.84
C PRO A 336 3.38 -3.16 -3.99
N GLU A 337 4.60 -3.60 -3.70
CA GLU A 337 5.73 -3.49 -4.64
C GLU A 337 5.47 -4.15 -6.01
N PRO A 338 4.85 -5.35 -6.10
CA PRO A 338 4.40 -5.90 -7.37
C PRO A 338 3.58 -4.94 -8.24
N TYR A 339 2.67 -4.16 -7.66
CA TYR A 339 1.86 -3.19 -8.41
C TYR A 339 2.70 -2.00 -8.89
N VAL A 340 3.65 -1.54 -8.07
CA VAL A 340 4.58 -0.46 -8.43
C VAL A 340 5.44 -0.88 -9.63
N LEU A 341 6.04 -2.06 -9.58
CA LEU A 341 6.87 -2.59 -10.67
C LEU A 341 6.05 -2.89 -11.93
N LEU A 342 4.83 -3.41 -11.79
CA LEU A 342 3.93 -3.61 -12.92
C LEU A 342 3.58 -2.28 -13.58
N ALA A 343 3.25 -1.24 -12.79
CA ALA A 343 2.93 0.08 -13.31
C ALA A 343 4.11 0.72 -14.07
N LEU A 344 5.33 0.59 -13.54
CA LEU A 344 6.56 1.00 -14.25
C LEU A 344 6.75 0.24 -15.56
N ALA A 345 6.60 -1.09 -15.53
CA ALA A 345 6.72 -1.94 -16.71
C ALA A 345 5.69 -1.55 -17.79
N ALA A 346 4.43 -1.33 -17.38
CA ALA A 346 3.35 -0.90 -18.25
C ALA A 346 3.63 0.50 -18.84
N TYR A 347 4.08 1.45 -18.01
CA TYR A 347 4.40 2.80 -18.46
C TYR A 347 5.53 2.80 -19.50
N MET A 348 6.61 2.07 -19.25
CA MET A 348 7.74 1.96 -20.17
C MET A 348 7.36 1.23 -21.47
N TYR A 349 6.49 0.21 -21.40
CA TYR A 349 5.96 -0.48 -22.58
C TYR A 349 5.09 0.45 -23.44
N GLN A 350 4.28 1.31 -22.81
CA GLN A 350 3.39 2.25 -23.49
C GLN A 350 4.10 3.45 -24.11
N ASN A 351 5.31 3.78 -23.64
CA ASN A 351 6.02 5.01 -24.00
C ASN A 351 7.47 4.74 -24.43
N PRO A 352 7.74 3.92 -25.47
CA PRO A 352 9.09 3.85 -26.01
C PRO A 352 9.50 5.21 -26.61
N PRO A 353 10.75 5.67 -26.42
CA PRO A 353 11.23 6.88 -27.08
C PRO A 353 11.19 6.74 -28.60
N SER A 354 11.13 7.86 -29.30
CA SER A 354 11.10 7.89 -30.77
C SER A 354 12.25 7.09 -31.38
N GLY A 355 11.92 6.13 -32.23
CA GLY A 355 12.88 5.23 -32.89
C GLY A 355 13.26 3.98 -32.09
N ALA A 356 12.84 3.86 -30.82
CA ALA A 356 13.01 2.65 -30.04
C ALA A 356 11.82 1.69 -30.20
N THR A 357 12.09 0.39 -30.07
CA THR A 357 11.05 -0.63 -29.92
C THR A 357 10.63 -0.68 -28.45
N ALA A 358 9.35 -0.93 -28.18
CA ALA A 358 8.90 -1.23 -26.82
C ALA A 358 9.70 -2.41 -26.24
N MET A 359 10.06 -2.27 -24.97
CA MET A 359 10.84 -3.25 -24.23
C MET A 359 10.02 -3.83 -23.10
N TRP A 360 10.28 -5.08 -22.76
CA TRP A 360 9.72 -5.71 -21.57
C TRP A 360 10.82 -6.45 -20.82
N TYR A 361 10.67 -6.55 -19.50
CA TYR A 361 11.62 -7.22 -18.64
C TYR A 361 11.09 -8.62 -18.29
N TRP A 362 11.91 -9.64 -18.53
CA TRP A 362 11.64 -11.04 -18.18
C TRP A 362 12.70 -11.51 -17.16
N PRO A 363 12.35 -12.18 -16.06
CA PRO A 363 13.28 -12.40 -14.95
C PRO A 363 14.46 -13.29 -15.32
N ILE A 364 14.30 -14.20 -16.29
CA ILE A 364 15.38 -15.09 -16.76
C ILE A 364 16.14 -14.47 -17.95
N GLY A 365 15.49 -13.59 -18.71
CA GLY A 365 16.02 -13.06 -19.97
C GLY A 365 16.50 -11.61 -19.90
N GLY A 366 16.23 -10.89 -18.80
CA GLY A 366 16.42 -9.46 -18.72
C GLY A 366 15.53 -8.69 -19.69
N TRP A 367 16.02 -7.55 -20.18
CA TRP A 367 15.30 -6.72 -21.15
C TRP A 367 15.29 -7.33 -22.54
N GLN A 368 14.07 -7.58 -23.04
CA GLN A 368 13.81 -8.21 -24.33
C GLN A 368 13.00 -7.29 -25.23
N LYS A 369 13.31 -7.32 -26.54
CA LYS A 369 12.44 -6.73 -27.55
C LYS A 369 11.16 -7.56 -27.62
N LEU A 370 10.06 -6.91 -27.95
CA LEU A 370 8.88 -7.61 -28.43
C LEU A 370 9.21 -8.30 -29.74
N ALA A 371 9.05 -9.63 -29.77
CA ALA A 371 8.94 -10.34 -31.03
C ALA A 371 7.62 -9.89 -31.67
N SER A 372 7.73 -9.21 -32.82
CA SER A 372 6.61 -8.83 -33.67
C SER A 372 5.79 -10.03 -34.10
#